data_AF-A0A069CT41-F1
#
_entry.id   AF-A0A069CT41-F1
#
_cell.length_a   1.000
_cell.length_b   1.000
_cell.length_c   1.000
_cell.angle_alpha   90.00
_cell.angle_beta   90.00
_cell.angle_gamma   90.00
#
_symmetry.space_group_name_H-M   'P 1'
#
loop_
_entity.id
_entity.type
_entity.pdbx_description
1 polymer ?
#
loop_
_entity_poly.entity_id
_entity_poly.type
_entity_poly.pdbx_seq_one_letter_code
_entity_poly.pdbx_strand_id
1 'polypeptide(L)' 'MSRKVSEIKDRGLPMMNVSEVAACIFGRSVQNFSATIRYTSKFKREVPDMGNGNRSKYKRSDVLRFYKLRNWYD' A
#
# COMPACT_ATOMS: atom_id res chain seq x y z
N MET A 1 -16.86 -22.10 14.45
CA MET A 1 -15.48 -21.57 14.49
C MET A 1 -15.18 -20.91 13.15
N SER A 2 -15.02 -19.60 13.12
CA SER A 2 -14.85 -18.81 11.88
C SER A 2 -13.53 -19.11 11.18
N ARG A 3 -13.59 -19.16 9.84
CA ARG A 3 -12.48 -19.49 8.94
C ARG A 3 -11.30 -18.54 9.18
N LYS A 4 -10.13 -19.12 9.49
CA LYS A 4 -8.84 -18.42 9.51
C LYS A 4 -8.65 -17.72 8.18
N VAL A 5 -8.66 -16.38 8.23
CA VAL A 5 -8.22 -15.53 7.13
C VAL A 5 -6.81 -16.00 6.76
N SER A 6 -6.66 -16.44 5.52
CA SER A 6 -5.40 -16.91 4.96
C SER A 6 -4.31 -15.88 5.27
N GLU A 7 -3.41 -16.22 6.19
CA GLU A 7 -2.15 -15.51 6.37
C GLU A 7 -1.46 -15.55 5.01
N ILE A 8 -1.55 -14.45 4.27
CA ILE A 8 -0.66 -14.16 3.16
C ILE A 8 0.71 -14.10 3.79
N LYS A 9 1.40 -15.25 3.74
CA LYS A 9 2.80 -15.38 4.11
C LYS A 9 3.57 -14.50 3.13
N ASP A 10 3.79 -13.24 3.48
CA ASP A 10 4.84 -12.37 2.93
C ASP A 10 6.21 -12.97 3.28
N ARG A 11 6.51 -14.15 2.72
CA ARG A 11 7.82 -14.79 2.76
C ARG A 11 8.74 -13.97 1.85
N GLY A 12 9.29 -12.89 2.38
CA GLY A 12 10.42 -12.16 1.79
C GLY A 12 10.09 -11.18 0.65
N LEU A 13 8.82 -10.74 0.50
CA LEU A 13 8.49 -9.71 -0.48
C LEU A 13 9.02 -8.33 -0.01
N PRO A 14 9.68 -7.56 -0.88
CA PRO A 14 10.32 -6.31 -0.50
C PRO A 14 9.27 -5.30 -0.01
N MET A 15 9.46 -4.80 1.22
CA MET A 15 8.79 -3.60 1.70
C MET A 15 9.16 -2.44 0.77
N MET A 16 8.15 -1.75 0.27
CA MET A 16 8.34 -0.61 -0.63
C MET A 16 8.24 0.68 0.16
N ASN A 17 9.16 1.60 -0.09
CA ASN A 17 9.06 2.96 0.41
C ASN A 17 8.03 3.77 -0.41
N VAL A 18 7.69 4.97 0.07
CA VAL A 18 6.71 5.86 -0.58
C VAL A 18 7.05 6.14 -2.04
N SER A 19 8.34 6.33 -2.36
CA SER A 19 8.81 6.62 -3.71
C SER A 19 8.65 5.43 -4.65
N GLU A 20 8.99 4.23 -4.18
CA GLU A 20 8.80 3.00 -4.93
C GLU A 20 7.32 2.71 -5.17
N VAL A 21 6.45 2.95 -4.18
CA VAL A 21 5.00 2.79 -4.36
C VAL A 21 4.46 3.75 -5.41
N ALA A 22 4.81 5.04 -5.29
CA ALA A 22 4.35 6.06 -6.21
C ALA A 22 4.80 5.78 -7.65
N ALA A 23 6.09 5.49 -7.86
CA ALA A 23 6.65 5.28 -9.19
C ALA A 23 6.32 3.90 -9.77
N CYS A 24 6.54 2.81 -9.01
CA CYS A 24 6.47 1.46 -9.56
C CYS A 24 5.06 0.87 -9.58
N ILE A 25 4.14 1.35 -8.74
CA ILE A 25 2.76 0.84 -8.70
C ILE A 25 1.79 1.84 -9.33
N PHE A 26 1.88 3.11 -8.94
CA PHE A 26 0.93 4.13 -9.39
C PHE A 26 1.39 4.91 -10.62
N GLY A 27 2.67 4.79 -11.04
CA GLY A 27 3.22 5.55 -12.17
C GLY A 27 3.18 7.07 -11.96
N ARG A 28 3.26 7.54 -10.70
CA ARG A 28 3.05 8.93 -10.29
C ARG A 28 4.23 9.47 -9.50
N SER A 29 4.35 10.80 -9.45
CA SER A 29 5.29 11.45 -8.54
C SER A 29 4.89 11.24 -7.08
N VAL A 30 5.86 11.27 -6.18
CA VAL A 30 5.63 11.12 -4.73
C VAL A 30 4.69 12.21 -4.19
N GLN A 31 4.79 13.42 -4.72
CA GLN A 31 3.91 14.53 -4.37
C GLN A 31 2.47 14.25 -4.80
N ASN A 32 2.24 13.81 -6.03
CA ASN A 32 0.90 13.48 -6.51
C ASN A 32 0.31 12.31 -5.71
N PHE A 33 1.08 11.25 -5.49
CA PHE A 33 0.67 10.10 -4.67
C PHE A 33 0.33 10.53 -3.23
N SER A 34 1.14 11.40 -2.62
CA SER A 34 0.89 11.88 -1.26
C SER A 34 -0.35 12.76 -1.17
N ALA A 35 -0.56 13.64 -2.14
CA ALA A 35 -1.70 14.56 -2.17
C ALA A 35 -3.03 13.85 -2.46
N THR A 36 -3.02 12.79 -3.27
CA THR A 36 -4.25 12.16 -3.80
C THR A 36 -4.59 10.81 -3.19
N ILE A 37 -3.60 10.01 -2.77
CA ILE A 37 -3.82 8.59 -2.43
C ILE A 37 -3.34 8.30 -1.00
N ARG A 38 -2.08 8.61 -0.67
CA ARG A 38 -1.40 8.15 0.56
C ARG A 38 -2.17 8.46 1.84
N TYR A 39 -2.76 9.66 1.91
CA TYR A 39 -3.43 10.12 3.12
C TYR A 39 -4.93 9.85 3.14
N THR A 40 -5.49 9.25 2.08
CA THR A 40 -6.90 8.86 2.05
C THR A 40 -7.19 7.78 3.08
N SER A 41 -8.38 7.84 3.69
CA SER A 41 -8.83 6.84 4.67
C SER A 41 -8.88 5.44 4.05
N LYS A 42 -9.19 5.35 2.76
CA LYS A 42 -9.25 4.08 2.01
C LYS A 42 -7.87 3.45 1.88
N PHE A 43 -6.87 4.21 1.44
CA PHE A 43 -5.51 3.70 1.31
C PHE A 43 -4.95 3.25 2.66
N LYS A 44 -5.08 4.07 3.71
CA LYS A 44 -4.60 3.73 5.06
C LYS A 44 -5.26 2.48 5.65
N ARG A 45 -6.52 2.22 5.31
CA ARG A 45 -7.26 1.03 5.77
C ARG A 45 -6.81 -0.24 5.06
N GLU A 46 -6.62 -0.16 3.75
CA GLU A 46 -6.29 -1.34 2.93
C GLU A 46 -4.78 -1.65 2.89
N VAL A 47 -3.95 -0.62 3.08
CA VAL A 47 -2.49 -0.66 3.03
C VAL A 47 -1.93 -0.10 4.35
N PRO A 48 -1.74 -0.95 5.37
CA PRO A 48 -1.17 -0.52 6.65
C PRO A 48 0.27 -0.05 6.47
N ASP A 49 0.60 1.07 7.11
CA ASP A 49 1.98 1.56 7.18
C ASP A 49 2.76 0.73 8.20
N MET A 50 3.79 0.04 7.71
CA MET A 50 4.72 -0.78 8.50
C MET A 50 6.03 -0.03 8.78
N GLY A 51 6.10 1.23 8.40
CA GLY A 51 7.23 2.12 8.65
C GLY A 51 7.35 2.51 10.12
N ASN A 52 8.55 2.94 10.51
CA ASN A 52 8.79 3.50 11.83
C ASN A 52 9.00 5.02 11.72
N GLY A 53 8.09 5.81 12.31
CA GLY A 53 8.12 7.28 12.26
C GLY A 53 8.08 7.84 10.84
N ASN A 54 9.10 8.63 10.47
CA ASN A 54 9.15 9.36 9.18
C ASN A 54 9.45 8.48 7.95
N ARG A 55 9.68 7.17 8.12
CA ARG A 55 10.01 6.26 7.01
C ARG A 55 8.87 5.27 6.77
N SER A 56 7.78 5.77 6.19
CA SER A 56 6.66 4.91 5.77
C SER A 56 7.13 3.79 4.85
N LYS A 57 6.69 2.57 5.16
CA LYS A 57 6.99 1.37 4.39
C LYS A 57 5.72 0.56 4.21
N TYR A 58 5.49 0.11 3.00
CA TYR A 58 4.28 -0.63 2.64
C TYR A 58 4.64 -1.99 2.08
N LYS A 59 3.85 -3.00 2.42
CA LYS A 59 3.99 -4.30 1.77
C LYS A 59 3.56 -4.19 0.31
N ARG A 60 4.42 -4.67 -0.60
CA ARG A 60 4.11 -4.67 -2.04
C ARG A 60 2.79 -5.40 -2.34
N SER A 61 2.52 -6.49 -1.63
CA SER A 61 1.29 -7.30 -1.75
C SER A 61 0.04 -6.49 -1.42
N ASP A 62 0.02 -5.75 -0.31
CA ASP A 62 -1.11 -4.90 0.09
C ASP A 62 -1.33 -3.75 -0.90
N VAL A 63 -0.27 -3.08 -1.32
CA VAL A 63 -0.35 -1.98 -2.30
C VAL A 63 -0.89 -2.49 -3.64
N LEU A 64 -0.41 -3.64 -4.13
CA LEU A 64 -0.90 -4.25 -5.37
C LEU A 64 -2.36 -4.69 -5.25
N ARG A 65 -2.77 -5.22 -4.09
CA ARG A 65 -4.18 -5.55 -3.82
C ARG A 65 -5.04 -4.29 -3.90
N PHE A 66 -4.61 -3.21 -3.26
CA PHE A 66 -5.29 -1.92 -3.33
C PHE A 66 -5.40 -1.39 -4.76
N TYR A 67 -4.31 -1.43 -5.53
CA TYR A 67 -4.29 -0.99 -6.93
C TYR A 67 -5.23 -1.81 -7.84
N LYS A 68 -5.53 -3.07 -7.49
CA LYS A 68 -6.50 -3.90 -8.21
C LYS A 68 -7.96 -3.66 -7.81
N LEU A 69 -8.22 -2.85 -6.78
CA LEU A 69 -9.59 -2.50 -6.39
C LEU A 69 -10.21 -1.60 -7.46
N ARG A 70 -11.34 -2.00 -8.03
CA ARG A 70 -11.96 -1.33 -9.19
C ARG A 70 -12.17 0.19 -9.04
N ASN A 71 -12.29 0.70 -7.81
CA ASN A 71 -12.53 2.10 -7.50
C ASN A 71 -11.46 2.70 -6.57
N TRP A 72 -10.18 2.32 -6.70
CA TRP A 72 -9.14 2.86 -5.81
C TRP A 72 -8.83 4.35 -6.06
N TYR A 73 -9.15 4.85 -7.26
CA TYR A 73 -8.89 6.22 -7.73
C TYR A 73 -10.09 7.17 -7.59
N ASP A 74 -11.25 6.65 -7.18
CA ASP A 74 -12.51 7.40 -7.04
C ASP A 74 -12.58 8.09 -5.65
#